data_AF-A0A520E050-F1
#
_entry.id   AF-A0A520E050-F1
#
_cell.length_a   1.000
_cell.length_b   1.000
_cell.length_c   1.000
_cell.angle_alpha   90.00
_cell.angle_beta   90.00
_cell.angle_gamma   90.00
#
_symmetry.space_group_name_H-M   'P 1'
#
loop_
_entity.id
_entity.type
_entity.pdbx_description
1 polymer ?
#
loop_
_entity_poly.entity_id
_entity_poly.type
_entity_poly.pdbx_seq_one_letter_code
_entity_poly.pdbx_strand_id
1 'polypeptide(L)'
;MYRVSLNEQSQIVLDFTSLALMYQIWMFHGHEFQRKFIVSRYLVELFSNELSSLQYHADAFTSSNVDLGKVAIDNDHFGFLNDKKKYLSGLLEWIGRYCEVTLSENTIDMIKKAGIHMGENHVIDAALSTLLLVTDDSNRLLVSDDSFSLKMQLLPLDRMMSTEHYLKQTNEPSSPIFDELVHNRYIRYSPTAKQLDEAYLEKLSGQYSNYDLLLENLSLINDRANIETAFAHLKDIALKPLLSREQMIKDLTTPMVNLFKDCTETLIDLFATKLYMQFDILGTRQDDAMLAYNDAKIIVLENRTPN
;
A
#
# COMPACT_ATOMS: atom_id res chain seq x y z
N MET A 1 0.26 -10.55 -9.35
CA MET A 1 0.08 -10.68 -7.90
C MET A 1 0.45 -12.10 -7.52
N TYR A 2 1.49 -12.28 -6.70
CA TYR A 2 2.00 -13.59 -6.31
C TYR A 2 1.05 -14.19 -5.26
N ARG A 3 0.34 -15.27 -5.62
CA ARG A 3 -0.66 -15.89 -4.75
C ARG A 3 0.01 -16.88 -3.79
N VAL A 4 0.90 -16.37 -2.95
CA VAL A 4 1.37 -17.14 -1.80
C VAL A 4 0.27 -17.11 -0.74
N SER A 5 -0.09 -18.28 -0.20
CA SER A 5 -1.08 -18.37 0.87
C SER A 5 -0.37 -18.63 2.18
N LEU A 6 -0.78 -17.93 3.24
CA LEU A 6 -0.27 -18.17 4.59
C LEU A 6 -0.62 -19.60 5.03
N ASN A 7 0.37 -20.35 5.49
CA ASN A 7 0.15 -21.60 6.21
C ASN A 7 0.37 -21.38 7.73
N GLU A 8 -0.10 -22.31 8.57
CA GLU A 8 0.05 -22.19 10.03
C GLU A 8 1.51 -22.22 10.50
N GLN A 9 2.39 -22.80 9.70
CA GLN A 9 3.82 -22.94 9.99
C GLN A 9 4.67 -21.78 9.44
N SER A 10 4.06 -20.84 8.69
CA SER A 10 4.77 -19.79 7.98
C SER A 10 5.31 -18.79 8.97
N GLN A 11 6.62 -18.56 8.90
CA GLN A 11 7.29 -17.48 9.61
C GLN A 11 7.29 -16.25 8.72
N ILE A 12 6.87 -15.11 9.25
CA ILE A 12 6.64 -13.90 8.45
C ILE A 12 7.81 -12.95 8.64
N VAL A 13 8.59 -12.74 7.59
CA VAL A 13 9.70 -11.78 7.57
C VAL A 13 9.19 -10.44 7.05
N LEU A 14 9.47 -9.36 7.78
CA LEU A 14 9.19 -8.00 7.32
C LEU A 14 10.47 -7.33 6.83
N ASP A 15 10.40 -6.73 5.65
CA ASP A 15 11.39 -5.75 5.20
C ASP A 15 11.12 -4.35 5.79
N PHE A 16 11.93 -3.36 5.44
CA PHE A 16 11.75 -2.00 5.97
C PHE A 16 10.44 -1.34 5.54
N THR A 17 9.92 -1.65 4.35
CA THR A 17 8.70 -1.02 3.82
C THR A 17 7.45 -1.51 4.53
N SER A 18 7.29 -2.82 4.62
CA SER A 18 6.19 -3.46 5.33
C SER A 18 6.27 -3.19 6.83
N LEU A 19 7.47 -3.18 7.42
CA LEU A 19 7.67 -2.87 8.84
C LEU A 19 7.11 -1.50 9.23
N ALA A 20 7.40 -0.46 8.43
CA ALA A 20 6.89 0.88 8.69
C ALA A 20 5.35 0.92 8.63
N LEU A 21 4.76 0.28 7.61
CA LEU A 21 3.31 0.25 7.43
C LEU A 21 2.59 -0.54 8.52
N MET A 22 3.13 -1.70 8.94
CA MET A 22 2.57 -2.48 10.06
C MET A 22 2.61 -1.70 11.37
N TYR A 23 3.69 -0.95 11.62
CA TYR A 23 3.79 -0.08 12.79
C TYR A 23 2.79 1.08 12.76
N GLN A 24 2.59 1.72 11.61
CA GLN A 24 1.55 2.76 11.44
C GLN A 24 0.15 2.21 11.73
N ILE A 25 -0.17 1.03 11.19
CA ILE A 25 -1.45 0.36 11.45
C ILE A 25 -1.66 0.12 12.95
N TRP A 26 -0.64 -0.36 13.65
CA TRP A 26 -0.70 -0.52 15.11
C TRP A 26 -0.88 0.82 15.82
N MET A 27 -0.14 1.86 15.43
CA MET A 27 -0.18 3.17 16.05
C MET A 27 -1.56 3.84 15.95
N PHE A 28 -2.20 3.77 14.77
CA PHE A 28 -3.46 4.48 14.51
C PHE A 28 -4.70 3.66 14.86
N HIS A 29 -4.63 2.33 14.75
CA HIS A 29 -5.79 1.45 14.96
C HIS A 29 -5.69 0.54 16.19
N GLY A 30 -4.55 0.54 16.90
CA GLY A 30 -4.32 -0.37 18.02
C GLY A 30 -4.39 -1.85 17.60
N HIS A 31 -4.12 -2.14 16.33
CA HIS A 31 -4.28 -3.48 15.79
C HIS A 31 -3.25 -4.44 16.38
N GLU A 32 -3.72 -5.48 17.07
CA GLU A 32 -2.87 -6.50 17.69
C GLU A 32 -2.58 -7.63 16.70
N PHE A 33 -1.30 -7.77 16.33
CA PHE A 33 -0.86 -8.86 15.45
C PHE A 33 -0.71 -10.16 16.25
N GLN A 34 -1.39 -11.22 15.82
CA GLN A 34 -1.45 -12.50 16.54
C GLN A 34 -0.12 -13.28 16.52
N ARG A 35 0.69 -13.10 15.47
CA ARG A 35 1.97 -13.79 15.29
C ARG A 35 3.10 -12.79 15.40
N LYS A 36 4.21 -13.22 16.01
CA LYS A 36 5.45 -12.44 15.92
C LYS A 36 6.01 -12.49 14.50
N PHE A 37 6.49 -11.34 14.05
CA PHE A 37 7.23 -11.20 12.81
C PHE A 37 8.71 -11.49 13.03
N ILE A 38 9.46 -11.72 11.95
CA ILE A 38 10.91 -11.77 11.95
C ILE A 38 11.43 -10.52 11.26
N VAL A 39 12.41 -9.85 11.87
CA VAL A 39 13.04 -8.66 11.31
C VAL A 39 14.55 -8.81 11.37
N SER A 40 15.23 -8.31 10.34
CA SER A 40 16.69 -8.27 10.28
C SER A 40 17.29 -7.44 11.40
N ARG A 41 18.28 -8.00 12.09
CA ARG A 41 19.10 -7.26 13.06
C ARG A 41 19.69 -5.98 12.45
N TYR A 42 20.07 -6.01 11.19
CA TYR A 42 20.60 -4.83 10.48
C TYR A 42 19.60 -3.66 10.50
N LEU A 43 18.30 -3.92 10.29
CA LEU A 43 17.28 -2.86 10.33
C LEU A 43 17.15 -2.25 11.72
N VAL A 44 17.19 -3.09 12.76
CA VAL A 44 17.13 -2.62 14.15
C VAL A 44 18.34 -1.77 14.50
N GLU A 45 19.53 -2.18 14.09
CA GLU A 45 20.77 -1.41 14.26
C GLU A 45 20.71 -0.08 13.49
N LEU A 46 20.21 -0.08 12.25
CA LEU A 46 20.02 1.12 11.44
C LEU A 46 19.12 2.14 12.16
N PHE A 47 17.94 1.72 12.64
CA PHE A 47 17.03 2.60 13.38
C PHE A 47 17.61 3.07 14.72
N SER A 48 18.34 2.20 15.42
CA SER A 48 18.99 2.55 16.69
C SER A 48 20.10 3.58 16.50
N ASN A 49 20.90 3.44 15.44
CA ASN A 49 21.95 4.38 15.07
C ASN A 49 21.37 5.73 14.64
N GLU A 50 20.30 5.71 13.84
CA GLU A 50 19.60 6.94 13.44
C GLU A 50 19.00 7.67 14.65
N LEU A 51 18.37 6.93 15.58
CA LEU A 51 17.84 7.50 16.82
C LEU A 51 18.94 8.09 17.71
N SER A 52 20.08 7.39 17.83
CA SER A 52 21.24 7.86 18.60
C SER A 52 21.84 9.12 17.98
N SER A 53 21.92 9.17 16.65
CA SER A 53 22.35 10.36 15.91
C SER A 53 21.43 11.55 16.19
N LEU A 54 20.11 11.38 16.11
CA LEU A 54 19.14 12.44 16.41
C LEU A 54 19.26 12.96 17.84
N GLN A 55 19.47 12.06 18.81
CA GLN A 55 19.66 12.42 20.22
C GLN A 55 20.95 13.24 20.42
N TYR A 56 22.05 12.80 19.84
CA TYR A 56 23.33 13.52 19.93
C TYR A 56 23.25 14.93 19.32
N HIS A 57 22.60 15.07 18.16
CA HIS A 57 22.42 16.38 17.53
C HIS A 57 21.54 17.30 18.38
N ALA A 58 20.43 16.79 18.95
CA ALA A 58 19.58 17.56 19.85
C ALA A 58 20.34 18.07 21.08
N ASP A 59 21.16 17.21 21.70
CA ASP A 59 21.94 17.55 22.89
C ASP A 59 23.04 18.60 22.59
N ALA A 60 23.61 18.59 21.38
CA ALA A 60 24.58 19.58 20.91
C ALA A 60 23.97 20.99 20.77
N PHE A 61 22.70 21.11 20.37
CA PHE A 61 21.97 22.38 20.30
C PHE A 61 21.63 22.94 21.68
N THR A 62 21.38 22.09 22.69
CA THR A 62 21.13 22.53 24.07
C THR A 62 22.39 22.83 24.88
N SER A 63 23.54 22.24 24.53
CA SER A 63 24.81 22.41 25.26
C SER A 63 25.67 23.58 24.77
N SER A 64 25.38 24.08 23.57
CA SER A 64 25.93 25.34 23.09
C SER A 64 24.96 26.46 23.49
N ASN A 65 25.38 27.36 24.39
CA ASN A 65 24.68 28.61 24.72
C ASN A 65 24.63 29.56 23.50
N VAL A 66 24.05 29.10 22.39
CA VAL A 66 23.77 29.94 21.23
C VAL A 66 22.54 30.76 21.60
N ASP A 67 22.75 32.06 21.72
CA ASP A 67 21.73 33.05 21.96
C ASP A 67 20.63 32.93 20.88
N LEU A 68 19.54 32.24 21.21
CA LEU A 68 18.40 31.93 20.34
C LEU A 68 17.62 33.19 19.90
N GLY A 69 18.08 34.39 20.26
CA GLY A 69 17.50 35.66 19.84
C GLY A 69 17.74 36.05 18.38
N LYS A 70 18.60 35.36 17.61
CA LYS A 70 18.99 35.81 16.25
C LYS A 70 19.11 34.77 15.15
N VAL A 71 18.88 33.50 15.40
CA VAL A 71 18.67 32.52 14.33
C VAL A 71 17.24 32.04 14.48
N ALA A 72 16.36 32.57 13.64
CA ALA A 72 15.04 31.98 13.44
C ALA A 72 15.27 30.58 12.86
N ILE A 73 15.50 29.61 13.74
CA ILE A 73 15.28 28.21 13.43
C ILE A 73 13.76 28.13 13.29
N ASP A 74 13.26 27.98 12.07
CA ASP A 74 11.84 27.74 11.83
C ASP A 74 11.36 26.65 12.80
N ASN A 75 10.37 26.99 13.63
CA ASN A 75 9.81 26.09 14.66
C ASN A 75 9.43 24.72 14.08
N ASP A 76 9.10 24.66 12.80
CA ASP A 76 8.72 23.45 12.06
C ASP A 76 9.87 22.42 12.01
N HIS A 77 11.14 22.86 11.98
CA HIS A 77 12.28 21.95 11.97
C HIS A 77 12.45 21.22 13.31
N PHE A 78 12.17 21.90 14.42
CA PHE A 78 12.27 21.31 15.76
C PHE A 78 11.09 20.36 16.06
N GLY A 79 9.89 20.69 15.58
CA GLY A 79 8.73 19.79 15.62
C GLY A 79 9.00 18.48 14.87
N PHE A 80 9.49 18.58 13.64
CA PHE A 80 9.82 17.42 12.80
C PHE A 80 10.85 16.47 13.46
N LEU A 81 11.92 17.01 14.05
CA LEU A 81 12.94 16.18 14.71
C LEU A 81 12.38 15.44 15.93
N ASN A 82 11.51 16.07 16.71
CA ASN A 82 10.85 15.43 17.84
C ASN A 82 9.86 14.35 17.39
N ASP A 83 9.09 14.61 16.34
CA ASP A 83 8.18 13.62 15.76
C ASP A 83 8.95 12.42 15.21
N LYS A 84 10.06 12.65 14.50
CA LYS A 84 10.95 11.58 14.03
C LYS A 84 11.55 10.77 15.18
N LYS A 85 12.01 11.44 16.26
CA LYS A 85 12.52 10.77 17.47
C LYS A 85 11.45 9.90 18.12
N LYS A 86 10.22 10.43 18.27
CA LYS A 86 9.08 9.71 18.85
C LYS A 86 8.70 8.52 17.98
N TYR A 87 8.65 8.71 16.66
CA TYR A 87 8.37 7.65 15.69
C TYR A 87 9.38 6.51 15.80
N LEU A 88 10.69 6.80 15.71
CA LEU A 88 11.74 5.78 15.77
C LEU A 88 11.80 5.07 17.13
N SER A 89 11.61 5.81 18.23
CA SER A 89 11.59 5.22 19.58
C SER A 89 10.43 4.25 19.73
N GLY A 90 9.22 4.64 19.29
CA GLY A 90 8.05 3.77 19.34
C GLY A 90 8.14 2.61 18.36
N LEU A 91 8.79 2.78 17.19
CA LEU A 91 9.03 1.69 16.24
C LEU A 91 9.94 0.63 16.88
N LEU A 92 11.02 1.03 17.55
CA LEU A 92 11.91 0.11 18.24
C LEU A 92 11.21 -0.62 19.40
N GLU A 93 10.35 0.07 20.15
CA GLU A 93 9.52 -0.55 21.18
C GLU A 93 8.54 -1.58 20.58
N TRP A 94 7.88 -1.22 19.48
CA TRP A 94 6.98 -2.10 18.75
C TRP A 94 7.69 -3.34 18.22
N ILE A 95 8.89 -3.18 17.64
CA ILE A 95 9.74 -4.31 17.23
C ILE A 95 10.02 -5.24 18.41
N GLY A 96 10.35 -4.69 19.58
CA GLY A 96 10.59 -5.50 20.79
C GLY A 96 9.37 -6.33 21.23
N ARG A 97 8.16 -5.84 20.96
CA ARG A 97 6.90 -6.51 21.32
C ARG A 97 6.44 -7.52 20.27
N TYR A 98 6.41 -7.13 19.00
CA TYR A 98 5.79 -7.90 17.91
C TYR A 98 6.78 -8.62 16.99
N CYS A 99 8.08 -8.42 17.16
CA CYS A 99 9.09 -9.03 16.30
C CYS A 99 10.08 -9.90 17.08
N GLU A 100 10.62 -10.89 16.37
CA GLU A 100 11.86 -11.58 16.67
C GLU A 100 12.96 -10.97 15.80
N VAL A 101 14.05 -10.53 16.45
CA VAL A 101 15.18 -9.90 15.77
C VAL A 101 16.23 -10.96 15.46
N THR A 102 16.42 -11.27 14.19
CA THR A 102 17.27 -12.38 13.73
C THR A 102 18.41 -11.85 12.88
N LEU A 103 19.58 -12.49 13.01
CA LEU A 103 20.70 -12.32 12.09
C LEU A 103 20.81 -13.60 11.26
N SER A 104 20.96 -13.46 9.94
CA SER A 104 21.12 -14.62 9.07
C SER A 104 22.44 -15.33 9.35
N GLU A 105 22.42 -16.66 9.36
CA GLU A 105 23.63 -17.47 9.54
C GLU A 105 24.62 -17.26 8.38
N ASN A 106 24.10 -16.92 7.20
CA ASN A 106 24.86 -16.70 5.97
C ASN A 106 25.43 -15.28 5.83
N THR A 107 25.11 -14.35 6.75
CA THR A 107 25.55 -12.94 6.64
C THR A 107 27.08 -12.81 6.55
N ILE A 108 27.83 -13.51 7.42
CA ILE A 108 29.30 -13.44 7.44
C ILE A 108 29.90 -14.01 6.17
N ASP A 109 29.38 -15.15 5.70
CA ASP A 109 29.90 -15.83 4.52
C ASP A 109 29.60 -15.05 3.24
N MET A 110 28.45 -14.39 3.17
CA MET A 110 28.10 -13.53 2.04
C MET A 110 29.01 -12.30 1.98
N ILE A 111 29.21 -11.59 3.11
CA ILE A 111 30.11 -10.43 3.18
C ILE A 111 31.51 -10.80 2.71
N LYS A 112 32.04 -11.95 3.17
CA LYS A 112 33.36 -12.45 2.77
C LYS A 112 33.45 -12.81 1.29
N LYS A 113 32.45 -13.51 0.75
CA LYS A 113 32.46 -13.98 -0.65
C LYS A 113 32.24 -12.87 -1.66
N ALA A 114 31.37 -11.92 -1.34
CA ALA A 114 30.97 -10.86 -2.25
C ALA A 114 31.87 -9.62 -2.18
N GLY A 115 32.76 -9.52 -1.19
CA GLY A 115 33.59 -8.32 -0.98
C GLY A 115 32.76 -7.07 -0.67
N ILE A 116 31.54 -7.25 -0.19
CA ILE A 116 30.59 -6.17 0.09
C ILE A 116 30.94 -5.55 1.43
N HIS A 117 31.03 -4.22 1.45
CA HIS A 117 31.19 -3.44 2.67
C HIS A 117 29.79 -2.97 3.10
N MET A 118 29.19 -3.66 4.08
CA MET A 118 27.93 -3.22 4.68
C MET A 118 28.13 -1.82 5.29
N GLY A 119 27.21 -0.90 5.01
CA GLY A 119 27.21 0.48 5.50
C GLY A 119 27.37 1.54 4.41
N GLU A 120 27.70 1.18 3.16
CA GLU A 120 27.79 2.15 2.06
C GLU A 120 26.42 2.55 1.50
N ASN A 121 25.46 1.61 1.46
CA ASN A 121 24.11 1.87 0.97
C ASN A 121 23.07 1.13 1.83
N HIS A 122 22.45 1.87 2.73
CA HIS A 122 21.47 1.34 3.67
C HIS A 122 20.28 0.63 3.02
N VAL A 123 19.85 1.04 1.82
CA VAL A 123 18.72 0.42 1.13
C VAL A 123 19.12 -0.96 0.59
N ILE A 124 20.29 -1.06 -0.05
CA ILE A 124 20.80 -2.32 -0.57
C ILE A 124 21.11 -3.27 0.58
N ASP A 125 21.76 -2.79 1.64
CA ASP A 125 22.08 -3.60 2.82
C ASP A 125 20.81 -4.11 3.52
N ALA A 126 19.78 -3.27 3.65
CA ALA A 126 18.48 -3.66 4.18
C ALA A 126 17.84 -4.77 3.34
N ALA A 127 17.80 -4.60 2.02
CA ALA A 127 17.25 -5.57 1.09
C ALA A 127 18.01 -6.90 1.14
N LEU A 128 19.35 -6.86 1.13
CA LEU A 128 20.21 -8.05 1.20
C LEU A 128 20.07 -8.77 2.54
N SER A 129 20.06 -8.05 3.66
CA SER A 129 19.89 -8.67 4.97
C SER A 129 18.53 -9.35 5.12
N THR A 130 17.49 -8.77 4.53
CA THR A 130 16.14 -9.35 4.50
C THR A 130 16.08 -10.57 3.58
N LEU A 131 16.67 -10.49 2.38
CA LEU A 131 16.78 -11.62 1.46
C LEU A 131 17.45 -12.82 2.15
N LEU A 132 18.58 -12.59 2.82
CA LEU A 132 19.33 -13.63 3.51
C LEU A 132 18.47 -14.34 4.56
N LEU A 133 17.73 -13.57 5.37
CA LEU A 133 16.81 -14.15 6.35
C LEU A 133 15.76 -15.05 5.70
N VAL A 134 15.19 -14.65 4.56
CA VAL A 134 14.20 -15.46 3.85
C VAL A 134 14.85 -16.71 3.23
N THR A 135 16.10 -16.63 2.79
CA THR A 135 16.80 -17.79 2.21
C THR A 135 17.26 -18.83 3.22
N ASP A 136 17.46 -18.45 4.48
CA ASP A 136 17.92 -19.37 5.53
C ASP A 136 16.90 -20.46 5.88
N ASP A 137 15.60 -20.20 5.71
CA ASP A 137 14.53 -21.16 6.02
C ASP A 137 13.45 -21.12 4.93
N SER A 138 13.13 -22.30 4.38
CA SER A 138 12.11 -22.44 3.33
C SER A 138 10.69 -22.09 3.80
N ASN A 139 10.42 -22.12 5.11
CA ASN A 139 9.13 -21.77 5.70
C ASN A 139 8.95 -20.26 5.93
N ARG A 140 9.98 -19.46 5.64
CA ARG A 140 9.89 -18.00 5.76
C ARG A 140 9.26 -17.39 4.51
N LEU A 141 8.29 -16.52 4.75
CA LEU A 141 7.61 -15.72 3.75
C LEU A 141 7.91 -14.25 3.99
N LEU A 142 8.31 -13.57 2.92
CA LEU A 142 8.56 -12.13 2.93
C LEU A 142 7.25 -11.37 2.72
N VAL A 143 6.95 -10.43 3.62
CA VAL A 143 6.02 -9.34 3.34
C VAL A 143 6.84 -8.13 2.93
N SER A 144 6.56 -7.58 1.77
CA SER A 144 7.30 -6.43 1.25
C SER A 144 6.45 -5.63 0.27
N ASP A 145 6.60 -4.31 0.33
CA ASP A 145 6.03 -3.36 -0.62
C ASP A 145 7.14 -2.63 -1.41
N ASP A 146 8.38 -3.12 -1.31
CA ASP A 146 9.56 -2.50 -1.95
C ASP A 146 9.62 -2.81 -3.45
N SER A 147 9.02 -1.91 -4.22
CA SER A 147 9.06 -1.96 -5.68
C SER A 147 10.46 -1.85 -6.28
N PHE A 148 11.43 -1.24 -5.59
CA PHE A 148 12.81 -1.10 -6.09
C PHE A 148 13.54 -2.45 -6.02
N SER A 149 13.55 -3.09 -4.86
CA SER A 149 14.20 -4.40 -4.69
C SER A 149 13.56 -5.49 -5.56
N LEU A 150 12.24 -5.40 -5.77
CA LEU A 150 11.51 -6.23 -6.73
C LEU A 150 12.01 -6.05 -8.17
N LYS A 151 12.14 -4.81 -8.66
CA LYS A 151 12.62 -4.52 -10.02
C LYS A 151 14.06 -4.99 -10.23
N MET A 152 14.88 -4.93 -9.19
CA MET A 152 16.25 -5.40 -9.19
C MET A 152 16.39 -6.93 -9.05
N GLN A 153 15.27 -7.66 -8.94
CA GLN A 153 15.24 -9.12 -8.76
C GLN A 153 16.03 -9.60 -7.53
N LEU A 154 16.11 -8.77 -6.49
CA LEU A 154 16.81 -9.08 -5.25
C LEU A 154 15.96 -9.90 -4.27
N LEU A 155 14.66 -10.06 -4.51
CA LEU A 155 13.73 -10.70 -3.59
C LEU A 155 13.18 -12.02 -4.16
N PRO A 156 12.92 -13.04 -3.31
CA PRO A 156 12.42 -14.33 -3.76
C PRO A 156 10.92 -14.25 -4.07
N LEU A 157 10.58 -14.06 -5.34
CA LEU A 157 9.20 -13.82 -5.81
C LEU A 157 8.21 -14.94 -5.45
N ASP A 158 8.69 -16.18 -5.30
CA ASP A 158 7.90 -17.36 -4.97
C ASP A 158 7.54 -17.45 -3.48
N ARG A 159 8.23 -16.68 -2.63
CA ARG A 159 8.03 -16.66 -1.17
C ARG A 159 7.76 -15.25 -0.67
N MET A 160 7.11 -14.43 -1.50
CA MET A 160 6.80 -13.04 -1.20
C MET A 160 5.30 -12.74 -1.35
N MET A 161 4.79 -11.87 -0.48
CA MET A 161 3.47 -11.27 -0.58
C MET A 161 3.53 -9.77 -0.23
N SER A 162 2.50 -9.01 -0.65
CA SER A 162 2.35 -7.61 -0.26
C SER A 162 1.76 -7.48 1.14
N THR A 163 1.95 -6.32 1.77
CA THR A 163 1.30 -5.99 3.05
C THR A 163 -0.21 -6.06 2.95
N GLU A 164 -0.79 -5.54 1.85
CA GLU A 164 -2.23 -5.65 1.60
C GLU A 164 -2.71 -7.11 1.62
N HIS A 165 -2.02 -8.00 0.90
CA HIS A 165 -2.41 -9.40 0.79
C HIS A 165 -2.31 -10.11 2.14
N TYR A 166 -1.25 -9.85 2.91
CA TYR A 166 -1.11 -10.35 4.27
C TYR A 166 -2.27 -9.89 5.18
N LEU A 167 -2.61 -8.59 5.16
CA LEU A 167 -3.67 -8.03 6.00
C LEU A 167 -5.04 -8.62 5.63
N LYS A 168 -5.33 -8.76 4.34
CA LYS A 168 -6.59 -9.37 3.86
C LYS A 168 -6.74 -10.86 4.19
N GLN A 169 -5.64 -11.59 4.35
CA GLN A 169 -5.69 -12.99 4.78
C GLN A 169 -5.85 -13.15 6.29
N THR A 170 -5.50 -12.11 7.07
CA THR A 170 -5.48 -12.17 8.54
C THR A 170 -6.61 -11.37 9.20
N ASN A 171 -7.32 -10.55 8.44
CA ASN A 171 -8.36 -9.65 8.93
C ASN A 171 -9.65 -9.75 8.13
N GLU A 172 -10.77 -9.40 8.77
CA GLU A 172 -12.05 -9.29 8.09
C GLU A 172 -12.04 -8.14 7.07
N PRO A 173 -12.67 -8.29 5.88
CA PRO A 173 -12.69 -7.26 4.84
C PRO A 173 -13.22 -5.88 5.28
N SER A 174 -14.02 -5.83 6.34
CA SER A 174 -14.59 -4.61 6.92
C SER A 174 -13.69 -3.91 7.94
N SER A 175 -12.48 -4.43 8.18
CA SER A 175 -11.56 -3.89 9.18
C SER A 175 -11.12 -2.45 8.84
N PRO A 176 -11.15 -1.49 9.79
CA PRO A 176 -10.75 -0.11 9.55
C PRO A 176 -9.25 0.04 9.25
N ILE A 177 -8.43 -0.99 9.53
CA ILE A 177 -6.99 -0.96 9.23
C ILE A 177 -6.69 -0.78 7.73
N PHE A 178 -7.64 -1.15 6.87
CA PHE A 178 -7.49 -0.97 5.43
C PHE A 178 -7.59 0.49 4.99
N ASP A 179 -8.15 1.36 5.83
CA ASP A 179 -8.16 2.78 5.56
C ASP A 179 -6.74 3.35 5.66
N GLU A 180 -5.88 2.78 6.49
CA GLU A 180 -4.46 3.19 6.58
C GLU A 180 -3.72 2.97 5.24
N LEU A 181 -4.09 1.94 4.46
CA LEU A 181 -3.55 1.74 3.11
C LEU A 181 -3.94 2.89 2.18
N VAL A 182 -5.16 3.41 2.32
CA VAL A 182 -5.64 4.57 1.55
C VAL A 182 -4.96 5.86 2.02
N HIS A 183 -4.83 6.07 3.34
CA HIS A 183 -4.15 7.24 3.92
C HIS A 183 -2.67 7.31 3.49
N ASN A 184 -1.97 6.18 3.44
CA ASN A 184 -0.59 6.11 2.95
C ASN A 184 -0.48 6.13 1.42
N ARG A 185 -1.59 6.35 0.71
CA ARG A 185 -1.67 6.37 -0.76
C ARG A 185 -1.05 5.12 -1.40
N TYR A 186 -1.30 3.96 -0.78
CA TYR A 186 -0.75 2.69 -1.20
C TYR A 186 -1.15 2.38 -2.65
N ILE A 187 -0.15 2.18 -3.50
CA ILE A 187 -0.34 1.93 -4.93
C ILE A 187 -0.66 0.45 -5.14
N ARG A 188 -1.54 0.14 -6.10
CA ARG A 188 -2.04 -1.22 -6.38
C ARG A 188 -2.81 -1.83 -5.20
N TYR A 189 -3.37 -0.99 -4.34
CA TYR A 189 -4.35 -1.42 -3.35
C TYR A 189 -5.61 -1.91 -4.08
N SER A 190 -6.25 -2.99 -3.64
CA SER A 190 -7.54 -3.44 -4.16
C SER A 190 -8.66 -2.94 -3.22
N PRO A 191 -9.30 -1.79 -3.49
CA PRO A 191 -10.25 -1.19 -2.57
C PRO A 191 -11.51 -2.03 -2.38
N THR A 192 -12.20 -1.82 -1.27
CA THR A 192 -13.54 -2.38 -1.06
C THR A 192 -14.60 -1.50 -1.71
N ALA A 193 -15.78 -2.07 -2.00
CA ALA A 193 -16.91 -1.28 -2.52
C ALA A 193 -17.31 -0.16 -1.55
N LYS A 194 -17.33 -0.46 -0.24
CA LYS A 194 -17.61 0.51 0.81
C LYS A 194 -16.67 1.72 0.75
N GLN A 195 -15.35 1.51 0.64
CA GLN A 195 -14.37 2.60 0.56
C GLN A 195 -14.57 3.48 -0.68
N LEU A 196 -14.94 2.89 -1.82
CA LEU A 196 -15.28 3.65 -3.02
C LEU A 196 -16.56 4.48 -2.86
N ASP A 197 -17.59 3.88 -2.25
CA ASP A 197 -18.88 4.55 -2.03
C ASP A 197 -18.74 5.72 -1.06
N GLU A 198 -18.02 5.54 0.05
CA GLU A 198 -17.72 6.59 1.03
C GLU A 198 -16.92 7.73 0.39
N ALA A 199 -15.82 7.41 -0.29
CA ALA A 199 -15.01 8.42 -0.98
C ALA A 199 -15.81 9.14 -2.09
N TYR A 200 -16.68 8.44 -2.80
CA TYR A 200 -17.54 9.05 -3.82
C TYR A 200 -18.55 10.02 -3.19
N LEU A 201 -19.15 9.67 -2.04
CA LEU A 201 -20.06 10.57 -1.31
C LEU A 201 -19.33 11.83 -0.81
N GLU A 202 -18.12 11.68 -0.27
CA GLU A 202 -17.27 12.82 0.11
C GLU A 202 -17.03 13.74 -1.10
N LYS A 203 -16.68 13.16 -2.25
CA LYS A 203 -16.47 13.91 -3.51
C LYS A 203 -17.74 14.64 -3.96
N LEU A 204 -18.90 13.99 -3.91
CA LEU A 204 -20.19 14.61 -4.25
C LEU A 204 -20.54 15.76 -3.30
N SER A 205 -20.17 15.66 -2.03
CA SER A 205 -20.40 16.70 -1.03
C SER A 205 -19.40 17.87 -1.10
N GLY A 206 -18.40 17.80 -1.99
CA GLY A 206 -17.34 18.79 -2.12
C GLY A 206 -16.27 18.72 -1.03
N GLN A 207 -16.23 17.63 -0.27
CA GLN A 207 -15.18 17.37 0.72
C GLN A 207 -13.92 16.80 0.05
N TYR A 208 -12.80 16.87 0.76
CA TYR A 208 -11.60 16.15 0.35
C TYR A 208 -11.91 14.64 0.31
N SER A 209 -11.46 13.97 -0.75
CA SER A 209 -11.80 12.57 -1.01
C SER A 209 -10.65 11.86 -1.72
N ASN A 210 -10.44 10.60 -1.36
CA ASN A 210 -9.47 9.70 -2.01
C ASN A 210 -10.05 8.97 -3.24
N TYR A 211 -11.23 9.37 -3.74
CA TYR A 211 -11.95 8.64 -4.78
C TYR A 211 -11.12 8.42 -6.05
N ASP A 212 -10.43 9.44 -6.56
CA ASP A 212 -9.65 9.32 -7.79
C ASP A 212 -8.46 8.35 -7.62
N LEU A 213 -7.84 8.33 -6.43
CA LEU A 213 -6.79 7.37 -6.08
C LEU A 213 -7.33 5.94 -6.04
N LEU A 214 -8.52 5.73 -5.46
CA LEU A 214 -9.14 4.40 -5.40
C LEU A 214 -9.54 3.89 -6.80
N LEU A 215 -10.00 4.77 -7.68
CA LEU A 215 -10.27 4.43 -9.08
C LEU A 215 -9.00 4.08 -9.87
N GLU A 216 -7.91 4.83 -9.64
CA GLU A 216 -6.60 4.50 -10.22
C GLU A 216 -6.14 3.12 -9.77
N ASN A 217 -6.23 2.84 -8.48
CA ASN A 217 -5.87 1.55 -7.89
C ASN A 217 -6.69 0.36 -8.43
N LEU A 218 -8.00 0.54 -8.60
CA LEU A 218 -8.88 -0.43 -9.28
C LEU A 218 -8.38 -0.80 -10.67
N SER A 219 -7.81 0.15 -11.41
CA SER A 219 -7.35 -0.07 -12.79
C SER A 219 -6.04 -0.84 -12.90
N LEU A 220 -5.16 -0.67 -11.91
CA LEU A 220 -3.81 -1.25 -11.92
C LEU A 220 -3.79 -2.77 -11.68
N ILE A 221 -4.89 -3.33 -11.15
CA ILE A 221 -5.05 -4.77 -10.94
C ILE A 221 -6.38 -5.20 -11.56
N ASN A 222 -6.31 -5.70 -12.79
CA ASN A 222 -7.45 -6.34 -13.44
C ASN A 222 -7.62 -7.78 -12.92
N ASP A 223 -8.04 -7.91 -11.66
CA ASP A 223 -8.40 -9.18 -11.06
C ASP A 223 -9.91 -9.30 -10.85
N ARG A 224 -10.37 -10.53 -10.58
CA ARG A 224 -11.79 -10.80 -10.40
C ARG A 224 -12.38 -9.97 -9.24
N ALA A 225 -11.65 -9.81 -8.14
CA ALA A 225 -12.15 -9.12 -6.96
C ALA A 225 -12.41 -7.63 -7.26
N ASN A 226 -11.47 -6.97 -7.93
CA ASN A 226 -11.61 -5.58 -8.36
C ASN A 226 -12.73 -5.37 -9.37
N ILE A 227 -12.90 -6.30 -10.31
CA ILE A 227 -14.04 -6.26 -11.23
C ILE A 227 -15.36 -6.36 -10.46
N GLU A 228 -15.49 -7.27 -9.49
CA GLU A 228 -16.72 -7.36 -8.68
C GLU A 228 -16.94 -6.10 -7.84
N THR A 229 -15.88 -5.56 -7.22
CA THR A 229 -15.94 -4.28 -6.49
C THR A 229 -16.41 -3.16 -7.40
N ALA A 230 -15.87 -3.04 -8.61
CA ALA A 230 -16.27 -2.05 -9.58
C ALA A 230 -17.75 -2.18 -9.94
N PHE A 231 -18.25 -3.39 -10.19
CA PHE A 231 -19.67 -3.59 -10.48
C PHE A 231 -20.56 -3.23 -9.29
N ALA A 232 -20.16 -3.56 -8.06
CA ALA A 232 -20.90 -3.17 -6.86
C ALA A 232 -21.00 -1.64 -6.77
N HIS A 233 -19.87 -0.95 -6.97
CA HIS A 233 -19.81 0.52 -6.94
C HIS A 233 -20.63 1.17 -8.06
N LEU A 234 -20.56 0.66 -9.30
CA LEU A 234 -21.38 1.16 -10.41
C LEU A 234 -22.88 1.03 -10.13
N LYS A 235 -23.30 -0.07 -9.49
CA LYS A 235 -24.70 -0.25 -9.09
C LYS A 235 -25.09 0.76 -8.00
N ASP A 236 -24.21 1.00 -7.02
CA ASP A 236 -24.47 2.01 -5.99
C ASP A 236 -24.68 3.39 -6.61
N ILE A 237 -23.81 3.83 -7.54
CA ILE A 237 -23.99 5.08 -8.31
C ILE A 237 -25.35 5.12 -9.00
N ALA A 238 -25.71 4.06 -9.73
CA ALA A 238 -26.95 4.00 -10.50
C ALA A 238 -28.23 4.03 -9.63
N LEU A 239 -28.11 3.60 -8.38
CA LEU A 239 -29.18 3.59 -7.40
C LEU A 239 -29.26 4.88 -6.56
N LYS A 240 -28.29 5.81 -6.68
CA LYS A 240 -28.35 7.06 -5.93
C LYS A 240 -29.50 7.95 -6.41
N PRO A 241 -30.46 8.31 -5.54
CA PRO A 241 -31.68 9.01 -5.94
C PRO A 241 -31.47 10.49 -6.28
N LEU A 242 -30.33 11.06 -5.89
CA LEU A 242 -30.04 12.50 -6.01
C LEU A 242 -29.39 12.89 -7.34
N LEU A 243 -29.02 11.91 -8.18
CA LEU A 243 -28.33 12.18 -9.44
C LEU A 243 -29.33 12.41 -10.57
N SER A 244 -29.12 13.49 -11.34
CA SER A 244 -29.76 13.62 -12.65
C SER A 244 -29.27 12.49 -13.58
N ARG A 245 -30.06 12.15 -14.60
CA ARG A 245 -29.67 11.11 -15.56
C ARG A 245 -28.31 11.41 -16.21
N GLU A 246 -28.09 12.65 -16.62
CA GLU A 246 -26.83 13.10 -17.23
C GLU A 246 -25.65 12.96 -16.26
N GLN A 247 -25.82 13.40 -15.01
CA GLN A 247 -24.78 13.30 -13.99
C GLN A 247 -24.46 11.84 -13.67
N MET A 248 -25.49 10.98 -13.56
CA MET A 248 -25.32 9.56 -13.32
C MET A 248 -24.54 8.88 -14.44
N ILE A 249 -24.87 9.15 -15.72
CA ILE A 249 -24.13 8.57 -16.85
C ILE A 249 -22.65 8.99 -16.77
N LYS A 250 -22.37 10.28 -16.57
CA LYS A 250 -21.01 10.78 -16.40
C LYS A 250 -20.24 10.11 -15.25
N ASP A 251 -20.92 9.91 -14.13
CA ASP A 251 -20.33 9.30 -12.94
C ASP A 251 -20.12 7.79 -13.09
N LEU A 252 -20.94 7.11 -13.89
CA LEU A 252 -20.73 5.71 -14.29
C LEU A 252 -19.58 5.56 -15.31
N THR A 253 -19.43 6.51 -16.24
CA THR A 253 -18.36 6.51 -17.24
C THR A 253 -16.98 6.59 -16.59
N THR A 254 -16.83 7.37 -15.51
CA THR A 254 -15.52 7.66 -14.91
C THR A 254 -14.81 6.41 -14.33
N PRO A 255 -15.45 5.55 -13.51
CA PRO A 255 -14.86 4.29 -13.08
C PRO A 255 -14.52 3.36 -14.26
N MET A 256 -15.41 3.27 -15.26
CA MET A 256 -15.20 2.41 -16.43
C MET A 256 -13.98 2.85 -17.25
N VAL A 257 -13.82 4.15 -17.51
CA VAL A 257 -12.63 4.69 -18.19
C VAL A 257 -11.36 4.27 -17.47
N ASN A 258 -11.32 4.40 -16.14
CA ASN A 258 -10.16 3.99 -15.36
C ASN A 258 -9.90 2.48 -15.49
N LEU A 259 -10.91 1.63 -15.27
CA LEU A 259 -10.78 0.18 -15.41
C LEU A 259 -10.27 -0.24 -16.80
N PHE A 260 -10.65 0.48 -17.85
CA PHE A 260 -10.30 0.13 -19.22
C PHE A 260 -8.92 0.62 -19.66
N LYS A 261 -8.28 1.56 -18.95
CA LYS A 261 -6.99 2.19 -19.35
C LYS A 261 -5.93 1.18 -19.78
N ASP A 262 -5.78 0.08 -19.06
CA ASP A 262 -4.77 -0.96 -19.32
C ASP A 262 -5.36 -2.29 -19.84
N CYS A 263 -6.65 -2.32 -20.21
CA CYS A 263 -7.32 -3.53 -20.70
C CYS A 263 -7.22 -3.69 -22.22
N THR A 264 -7.12 -4.93 -22.73
CA THR A 264 -7.28 -5.19 -24.17
C THR A 264 -8.73 -4.94 -24.62
N GLU A 265 -8.95 -4.68 -25.90
CA GLU A 265 -10.31 -4.47 -26.44
C GLU A 265 -11.23 -5.68 -26.16
N THR A 266 -10.70 -6.90 -26.27
CA THR A 266 -11.44 -8.13 -25.93
C THR A 266 -11.92 -8.15 -24.48
N LEU A 267 -11.11 -7.67 -23.53
CA LEU A 267 -11.51 -7.60 -22.12
C LEU A 267 -12.57 -6.50 -21.89
N ILE A 268 -12.46 -5.39 -22.62
CA ILE A 268 -13.47 -4.30 -22.60
C ILE A 268 -14.82 -4.82 -23.14
N ASP A 269 -14.82 -5.62 -24.20
CA ASP A 269 -16.05 -6.20 -24.76
C ASP A 269 -16.67 -7.27 -23.84
N LEU A 270 -15.82 -8.07 -23.20
CA LEU A 270 -16.26 -9.05 -22.20
C LEU A 270 -16.89 -8.35 -20.98
N PHE A 271 -16.33 -7.21 -20.56
CA PHE A 271 -16.89 -6.39 -19.50
C PHE A 271 -18.32 -5.92 -19.85
N ALA A 272 -18.58 -5.52 -21.09
CA ALA A 272 -19.90 -5.10 -21.57
C ALA A 272 -20.96 -6.18 -21.36
N THR A 273 -20.62 -7.42 -21.73
CA THR A 273 -21.51 -8.58 -21.60
C THR A 273 -21.85 -8.83 -20.12
N LYS A 274 -20.86 -8.74 -19.23
CA LYS A 274 -21.08 -8.89 -17.80
C LYS A 274 -21.84 -7.70 -17.20
N LEU A 275 -21.55 -6.47 -17.62
CA LEU A 275 -22.26 -5.26 -17.19
C LEU A 275 -23.75 -5.37 -17.50
N TYR A 276 -24.09 -5.76 -18.73
CA TYR A 276 -25.47 -5.97 -19.16
C TYR A 276 -26.20 -6.96 -18.23
N MET A 277 -25.60 -8.12 -17.96
CA MET A 277 -26.17 -9.12 -17.04
C MET A 277 -26.28 -8.62 -15.60
N GLN A 278 -25.29 -7.86 -15.12
CA GLN A 278 -25.28 -7.36 -13.74
C GLN A 278 -26.36 -6.30 -13.49
N PHE A 279 -26.79 -5.58 -14.52
CA PHE A 279 -27.79 -4.51 -14.46
C PHE A 279 -29.20 -4.94 -14.91
N ASP A 280 -29.40 -6.19 -15.32
CA ASP A 280 -30.66 -6.71 -15.90
C ASP A 280 -31.90 -6.40 -15.05
N ILE A 281 -31.77 -6.51 -13.73
CA ILE A 281 -32.87 -6.26 -12.79
C ILE A 281 -33.12 -4.77 -12.49
N LEU A 282 -32.28 -3.85 -13.00
CA LEU A 282 -32.34 -2.42 -12.71
C LEU A 282 -33.12 -1.63 -13.78
N GLY A 283 -33.77 -2.31 -14.73
CA GLY A 283 -34.66 -1.71 -15.72
C GLY A 283 -33.95 -0.66 -16.58
N THR A 284 -34.49 0.55 -16.65
CA THR A 284 -33.93 1.65 -17.47
C THR A 284 -32.50 2.05 -17.09
N ARG A 285 -32.04 1.69 -15.88
CA ARG A 285 -30.65 1.91 -15.47
C ARG A 285 -29.66 1.00 -16.20
N GLN A 286 -30.13 -0.13 -16.74
CA GLN A 286 -29.32 -0.98 -17.61
C GLN A 286 -28.93 -0.22 -18.88
N ASP A 287 -29.89 0.45 -19.53
CA ASP A 287 -29.64 1.24 -20.73
C ASP A 287 -28.67 2.39 -20.44
N ASP A 288 -28.87 3.09 -19.31
CA ASP A 288 -27.97 4.18 -18.88
C ASP A 288 -26.54 3.68 -18.61
N ALA A 289 -26.39 2.50 -17.99
CA ALA A 289 -25.08 1.89 -17.77
C ALA A 289 -24.40 1.47 -19.09
N MET A 290 -25.17 0.97 -20.06
CA MET A 290 -24.64 0.64 -21.39
C MET A 290 -24.25 1.88 -22.20
N LEU A 291 -24.97 2.99 -22.04
CA LEU A 291 -24.57 4.29 -22.61
C LEU A 291 -23.24 4.75 -22.01
N ALA A 292 -23.12 4.75 -20.68
CA ALA A 292 -21.86 5.09 -19.99
C ALA A 292 -20.68 4.20 -20.41
N TYR A 293 -20.94 2.91 -20.64
CA TYR A 293 -19.95 1.98 -21.18
C TYR A 293 -19.47 2.38 -22.58
N ASN A 294 -20.39 2.72 -23.49
CA ASN A 294 -20.03 3.12 -24.84
C ASN A 294 -19.18 4.40 -24.83
N ASP A 295 -19.56 5.38 -24.01
CA ASP A 295 -18.79 6.60 -23.81
C ASP A 295 -17.38 6.29 -23.29
N ALA A 296 -17.28 5.43 -22.28
CA ALA A 296 -16.00 5.02 -21.71
C ALA A 296 -15.10 4.30 -22.73
N LYS A 297 -15.68 3.41 -23.55
CA LYS A 297 -14.96 2.70 -24.61
C LYS A 297 -14.40 3.67 -25.63
N ILE A 298 -15.19 4.64 -26.09
CA ILE A 298 -14.75 5.67 -27.05
C ILE A 298 -13.58 6.46 -26.47
N ILE A 299 -13.74 7.00 -25.26
CA ILE A 299 -12.69 7.79 -24.59
C ILE A 299 -11.37 7.02 -24.51
N VAL A 300 -11.40 5.74 -24.16
CA VAL A 300 -10.17 4.95 -24.01
C VAL A 300 -9.55 4.58 -25.36
N LEU A 301 -10.35 4.27 -26.37
CA LEU A 301 -9.82 3.93 -27.71
C LEU A 301 -9.24 5.15 -28.44
N GLU A 302 -9.87 6.32 -28.34
CA GLU A 302 -9.35 7.57 -28.92
C GLU A 302 -8.02 7.99 -28.30
N ASN A 303 -7.84 7.79 -26.99
CA ASN A 303 -6.60 8.08 -26.28
C ASN A 303 -5.47 7.08 -26.56
N ARG A 304 -5.74 5.95 -27.24
CA ARG A 304 -4.74 4.92 -27.57
C ARG A 304 -4.13 5.04 -28.95
N THR A 305 -4.80 5.76 -29.86
CA THR A 305 -4.22 6.07 -31.17
C THR A 305 -3.09 7.08 -31.00
N PRO A 306 -1.83 6.72 -31.27
CA PRO A 306 -0.75 7.70 -31.26
C PRO A 306 -0.95 8.67 -32.44
N ASN A 307 -0.82 9.97 -32.16
CA ASN A 307 -0.48 10.95 -33.20
C ASN A 307 0.94 10.70 -33.70
#